data_AF-A0A2D6XB43-F1
#
_entry.id   AF-A0A2D6XB43-F1
#
_cell.length_a   1.000
_cell.length_b   1.000
_cell.length_c   1.000
_cell.angle_alpha   90.00
_cell.angle_beta   90.00
_cell.angle_gamma   90.00
#
_symmetry.space_group_name_H-M   'P 1'
#
loop_
_entity.id
_entity.type
_entity.pdbx_description
1 polymer ?
#
loop_
_entity_poly.entity_id
_entity_poly.type
_entity_poly.pdbx_seq_one_letter_code
_entity_poly.pdbx_strand_id
1 'polypeptide(L)'
;MGKHIAIGPVVDFRGKAIKLPKRDDDGDVDWETGTQDEDKTPENLPTESATTLTLLREVLLGLQASPDLRGIQRAEDSRRAMSLWNSMERCEGGTLEVHDKVYEWLHRLLKRDIPISKEEKDAGLEPLSVASRLYSLNAWTVIDQLKDVDDRKDPDDD
;
A
#
# COMPACT_ATOMS: atom_id res chain seq x y z
N MET A 1 -18.80 3.26 13.82
CA MET A 1 -19.42 2.77 12.58
C MET A 1 -18.32 2.06 11.79
N GLY A 2 -18.66 1.31 10.75
CA GLY A 2 -17.70 0.66 9.85
C GLY A 2 -17.67 1.39 8.51
N LYS A 3 -16.51 1.39 7.87
CA LYS A 3 -16.26 1.86 6.50
C LYS A 3 -16.06 0.66 5.60
N HIS A 4 -16.53 0.74 4.35
CA HIS A 4 -16.58 -0.38 3.42
C HIS A 4 -15.66 -0.10 2.24
N ILE A 5 -14.52 -0.79 2.14
CA ILE A 5 -13.59 -0.61 1.02
C ILE A 5 -13.88 -1.67 -0.03
N ALA A 6 -14.24 -1.30 -1.26
CA ALA A 6 -14.45 -2.29 -2.31
C ALA A 6 -13.15 -3.01 -2.67
N ILE A 7 -13.25 -4.33 -2.82
CA ILE A 7 -12.20 -5.20 -3.32
C ILE A 7 -12.28 -5.24 -4.83
N GLY A 8 -11.25 -4.70 -5.48
CA GLY A 8 -11.21 -4.61 -6.93
C GLY A 8 -9.82 -4.27 -7.45
N PRO A 9 -9.67 -4.28 -8.79
CA PRO A 9 -8.43 -3.88 -9.44
C PRO A 9 -8.12 -2.41 -9.16
N VAL A 10 -6.84 -2.10 -9.03
CA VAL A 10 -6.35 -0.74 -8.77
C VAL A 10 -5.73 -0.20 -10.06
N VAL A 11 -6.15 1.00 -10.42
CA VAL A 11 -5.69 1.69 -11.62
C VAL A 11 -4.99 3.00 -11.29
N ASP A 12 -4.06 3.41 -12.15
CA ASP A 12 -3.48 4.74 -12.12
C ASP A 12 -4.48 5.81 -12.61
N PHE A 13 -4.08 7.08 -12.58
CA PHE A 13 -4.90 8.19 -13.06
C PHE A 13 -5.25 8.13 -14.56
N ARG A 14 -4.64 7.23 -15.33
CA ARG A 14 -4.92 6.99 -16.75
C ARG A 14 -5.81 5.75 -16.95
N GLY A 15 -6.29 5.13 -15.87
CA GLY A 15 -7.08 3.90 -15.91
C GLY A 15 -6.25 2.65 -16.19
N LYS A 16 -4.91 2.71 -16.12
CA LYS A 16 -4.06 1.54 -16.34
C LYS A 16 -3.87 0.77 -15.04
N ALA A 17 -3.97 -0.56 -15.12
CA ALA A 17 -3.71 -1.43 -13.99
C ALA A 17 -2.29 -1.19 -13.43
N ILE A 18 -2.23 -0.95 -12.12
CA ILE A 18 -0.97 -0.85 -11.39
C ILE A 18 -0.42 -2.25 -11.20
N LYS A 19 0.90 -2.40 -11.33
CA LYS A 19 1.59 -3.67 -11.11
C LYS A 19 2.42 -3.60 -9.83
N LEU A 20 2.32 -4.62 -9.00
CA LEU A 20 3.12 -4.76 -7.77
C LEU A 20 3.98 -6.01 -7.85
N PRO A 21 5.12 -6.07 -7.12
CA PRO A 21 5.91 -7.29 -7.00
C PRO A 21 5.01 -8.44 -6.51
N LYS A 22 5.08 -9.59 -7.18
CA LYS A 22 4.38 -10.78 -6.73
C LYS A 22 5.05 -11.27 -5.43
N ARG A 23 4.25 -11.68 -4.45
CA ARG A 23 4.76 -12.29 -3.22
C ARG A 23 4.35 -13.74 -3.11
N ASP A 24 5.19 -14.54 -2.46
CA ASP A 24 4.86 -15.90 -2.08
C ASP A 24 3.97 -15.95 -0.83
N ASP A 25 3.66 -17.17 -0.36
CA ASP A 25 2.80 -17.40 0.80
C ASP A 25 3.42 -16.86 2.10
N ASP A 26 4.76 -16.82 2.17
CA ASP A 26 5.52 -16.28 3.30
C ASP A 26 5.60 -14.74 3.26
N GLY A 27 5.17 -14.12 2.16
CA GLY A 27 5.18 -12.68 1.97
C GLY A 27 6.54 -12.16 1.51
N ASP A 28 7.44 -13.02 1.07
CA ASP A 28 8.66 -12.64 0.38
C ASP A 28 8.36 -12.36 -1.10
N VAL A 29 9.19 -11.55 -1.74
CA VAL A 29 9.03 -11.28 -3.17
C VAL A 29 9.39 -12.57 -3.92
N ASP A 30 8.44 -13.06 -4.71
CA ASP A 30 8.67 -14.20 -5.59
C ASP A 30 9.75 -13.76 -6.59
N TRP A 31 10.93 -14.36 -6.53
CA TRP A 31 11.95 -14.14 -7.54
C TRP A 31 11.85 -15.30 -8.51
N GLU A 32 11.56 -15.03 -9.79
CA GLU A 32 11.69 -16.07 -10.80
C GLU A 32 13.14 -16.58 -10.76
N THR A 33 13.30 -17.84 -10.38
CA THR A 33 14.57 -18.54 -10.26
C THR A 33 15.14 -18.82 -11.65
N GLY A 34 15.48 -17.76 -12.39
CA GLY A 34 16.47 -17.84 -13.44
C GLY A 34 17.79 -18.19 -12.77
N THR A 35 18.43 -19.27 -13.21
CA THR A 35 19.75 -19.78 -12.77
C THR A 35 20.62 -18.68 -12.15
N GLN A 36 20.61 -18.59 -10.81
CA GLN A 36 21.30 -17.54 -10.08
C GLN A 36 22.81 -17.77 -10.15
N ASP A 37 23.51 -16.90 -10.89
CA ASP A 37 24.77 -16.37 -10.38
C ASP A 37 24.41 -15.59 -9.11
N GLU A 38 24.96 -15.96 -7.95
CA GLU A 38 24.71 -15.30 -6.65
C GLU A 38 25.04 -13.79 -6.65
N ASP A 39 25.73 -13.31 -7.68
CA ASP A 39 26.16 -11.92 -7.86
C ASP A 39 25.28 -11.08 -8.81
N LYS A 40 24.19 -11.62 -9.37
CA LYS A 40 23.31 -10.86 -10.29
C LYS A 40 21.93 -10.63 -9.70
N THR A 41 21.60 -9.35 -9.54
CA THR A 41 20.22 -8.92 -9.29
C THR A 41 19.33 -9.48 -10.39
N PRO A 42 18.22 -10.17 -10.06
CA PRO A 42 17.34 -10.76 -11.07
C PRO A 42 16.86 -9.71 -12.07
N GLU A 43 17.01 -9.99 -13.36
CA GLU A 43 16.73 -9.02 -14.43
C GLU A 43 15.24 -8.68 -14.54
N ASN A 44 14.35 -9.57 -14.08
CA ASN A 44 12.92 -9.38 -14.12
C ASN A 44 12.28 -9.72 -12.77
N LEU A 45 11.73 -8.71 -12.11
CA LEU A 45 10.87 -8.88 -10.95
C LEU A 45 9.48 -9.35 -11.45
N PRO A 46 8.98 -10.53 -11.07
CA PRO A 46 7.62 -10.91 -11.44
C PRO A 46 6.64 -9.96 -10.75
N THR A 47 5.67 -9.49 -11.52
CA THR A 47 4.66 -8.53 -11.05
C THR A 47 3.27 -9.03 -11.34
N GLU A 48 2.34 -8.72 -10.45
CA GLU A 48 0.91 -8.99 -10.62
C GLU A 48 0.09 -7.68 -10.67
N SER A 49 -1.15 -7.77 -11.17
CA SER A 49 -2.06 -6.63 -11.16
C SER A 49 -2.52 -6.34 -9.73
N ALA A 50 -2.38 -5.10 -9.29
CA ALA A 50 -2.75 -4.69 -7.96
C ALA A 50 -4.27 -4.75 -7.75
N THR A 51 -4.66 -5.26 -6.59
CA THR A 51 -6.00 -5.10 -6.02
C THR A 51 -5.95 -4.23 -4.78
N THR A 52 -7.08 -3.73 -4.31
CA THR A 52 -7.11 -3.00 -3.03
C THR A 52 -6.61 -3.88 -1.87
N LEU A 53 -6.87 -5.20 -1.89
CA LEU A 53 -6.29 -6.12 -0.92
C LEU A 53 -4.77 -6.20 -1.01
N THR A 54 -4.20 -6.31 -2.22
CA THR A 54 -2.73 -6.37 -2.35
C THR A 54 -2.09 -5.06 -1.93
N LEU A 55 -2.70 -3.90 -2.23
CA LEU A 55 -2.24 -2.62 -1.69
C LEU A 55 -2.23 -2.64 -0.17
N LEU A 56 -3.33 -3.01 0.48
CA LEU A 56 -3.39 -3.04 1.94
C LEU A 56 -2.35 -4.00 2.53
N ARG A 57 -2.11 -5.15 1.90
CA ARG A 57 -1.07 -6.11 2.31
C ARG A 57 0.33 -5.46 2.23
N GLU A 58 0.64 -4.74 1.16
CA GLU A 58 1.92 -4.03 1.02
C GLU A 58 2.10 -2.94 2.09
N VAL A 59 1.03 -2.24 2.51
CA VAL A 59 1.14 -1.29 3.63
C VAL A 59 1.58 -2.03 4.90
N LEU A 60 0.93 -3.15 5.20
CA LEU A 60 1.15 -3.92 6.43
C LEU A 60 2.55 -4.54 6.46
N LEU A 61 2.99 -5.13 5.34
CA LEU A 61 4.33 -5.68 5.19
C LEU A 61 5.40 -4.59 5.17
N GLY A 62 5.17 -3.50 4.44
CA GLY A 62 6.07 -2.37 4.33
C GLY A 62 6.38 -1.73 5.68
N LEU A 63 5.35 -1.56 6.53
CA LEU A 63 5.52 -1.10 7.91
C LEU A 63 6.51 -1.98 8.69
N GLN A 64 6.50 -3.30 8.50
CA GLN A 64 7.35 -4.22 9.27
C GLN A 64 8.75 -4.41 8.67
N ALA A 65 8.84 -4.56 7.35
CA ALA A 65 10.07 -4.92 6.67
C ALA A 65 10.95 -3.70 6.35
N SER A 66 10.34 -2.57 5.95
CA SER A 66 11.06 -1.42 5.41
C SER A 66 11.68 -0.57 6.54
N PRO A 67 13.01 -0.41 6.62
CA PRO A 67 13.67 0.34 7.71
C PRO A 67 13.19 1.80 7.86
N ASP A 68 13.00 2.47 6.72
CA ASP A 68 12.44 3.82 6.59
C ASP A 68 11.00 3.90 7.10
N LEU A 69 10.14 2.93 6.77
CA LEU A 69 8.76 2.90 7.29
C LEU A 69 8.70 2.53 8.77
N ARG A 70 9.62 1.68 9.26
CA ARG A 70 9.76 1.42 10.69
C ARG A 70 10.13 2.68 11.48
N GLY A 71 11.00 3.52 10.92
CA GLY A 71 11.44 4.78 11.54
C GLY A 71 10.31 5.81 11.75
N ILE A 72 9.22 5.72 11.00
CA ILE A 72 8.07 6.63 11.11
C ILE A 72 6.90 6.04 11.91
N GLN A 73 7.01 4.81 12.41
CA GLN A 73 5.93 4.16 13.15
C GLN A 73 5.63 4.89 14.46
N ARG A 74 4.34 5.04 14.74
CA ARG A 74 3.79 5.53 16.01
C ARG A 74 3.27 4.35 16.83
N ALA A 75 3.20 4.52 18.14
CA ALA A 75 2.74 3.48 19.07
C ALA A 75 1.35 2.91 18.73
N GLU A 76 0.46 3.72 18.13
CA GLU A 76 -0.88 3.27 17.75
C GLU A 76 -0.92 2.49 16.42
N ASP A 77 0.13 2.60 15.58
CA ASP A 77 0.14 2.02 14.24
C ASP A 77 0.06 0.49 14.31
N SER A 78 0.78 -0.17 15.23
CA SER A 78 0.77 -1.63 15.35
C SER A 78 -0.62 -2.19 15.67
N ARG A 79 -1.37 -1.53 16.56
CA ARG A 79 -2.74 -1.96 16.92
C ARG A 79 -3.70 -1.79 15.74
N ARG A 80 -3.55 -0.72 14.96
CA ARG A 80 -4.39 -0.46 13.77
C ARG A 80 -4.04 -1.40 12.63
N ALA A 81 -2.76 -1.66 12.40
CA ALA A 81 -2.26 -2.62 11.44
C ALA A 81 -2.80 -4.03 11.73
N MET A 82 -2.73 -4.49 12.98
CA MET A 82 -3.30 -5.79 13.38
C MET A 82 -4.82 -5.85 13.20
N SER A 83 -5.52 -4.75 13.52
CA SER A 83 -6.97 -4.68 13.29
C SER A 83 -7.32 -4.75 11.80
N LEU A 84 -6.52 -4.11 10.94
CA LEU A 84 -6.69 -4.15 9.49
C LEU A 84 -6.40 -5.55 8.94
N TRP A 85 -5.31 -6.17 9.36
CA TRP A 85 -4.98 -7.56 9.00
C TRP A 85 -6.13 -8.51 9.31
N ASN A 86 -6.66 -8.45 10.54
CA ASN A 86 -7.80 -9.29 10.93
C ASN A 86 -9.08 -9.02 10.13
N SER A 87 -9.30 -7.77 9.68
CA SER A 87 -10.40 -7.48 8.75
C SER A 87 -10.17 -8.11 7.39
N MET A 88 -8.93 -8.06 6.87
CA MET A 88 -8.57 -8.65 5.58
C MET A 88 -8.72 -10.18 5.60
N GLU A 89 -8.27 -10.84 6.66
CA GLU A 89 -8.39 -12.31 6.83
C GLU A 89 -9.83 -12.81 6.88
N ARG A 90 -10.75 -11.99 7.40
CA ARG A 90 -12.19 -12.32 7.49
C ARG A 90 -12.99 -11.85 6.28
N CYS A 91 -12.33 -11.25 5.30
CA CYS A 91 -13.02 -10.65 4.19
C CYS A 91 -13.54 -11.73 3.24
N GLU A 92 -14.82 -12.02 3.35
CA GLU A 92 -15.54 -12.93 2.45
C GLU A 92 -16.42 -12.09 1.51
N GLY A 93 -15.98 -11.90 0.26
CA GLY A 93 -16.75 -11.18 -0.76
C GLY A 93 -16.01 -10.00 -1.40
N GLY A 94 -16.77 -9.06 -1.96
CA GLY A 94 -16.26 -7.93 -2.75
C GLY A 94 -15.99 -6.65 -1.97
N THR A 95 -16.16 -6.65 -0.64
CA THR A 95 -16.04 -5.44 0.19
C THR A 95 -15.41 -5.76 1.54
N LEU A 96 -14.40 -4.99 1.92
CA LEU A 96 -13.70 -5.09 3.19
C LEU A 96 -14.30 -4.11 4.22
N GLU A 97 -14.82 -4.63 5.32
CA GLU A 97 -15.27 -3.80 6.45
C GLU A 97 -14.11 -3.43 7.37
N VAL A 98 -13.94 -2.11 7.58
CA VAL A 98 -12.86 -1.53 8.40
C VAL A 98 -13.47 -0.56 9.40
N HIS A 99 -13.07 -0.64 10.67
CA HIS A 99 -13.52 0.31 11.69
C HIS A 99 -13.07 1.75 11.33
N ASP A 100 -13.92 2.76 11.55
CA ASP A 100 -13.64 4.20 11.30
C ASP A 100 -12.21 4.65 11.68
N LYS A 101 -11.77 4.36 12.92
CA LYS A 101 -10.43 4.73 13.40
C LYS A 101 -9.29 4.04 12.66
N VAL A 102 -9.51 2.85 12.10
CA VAL A 102 -8.52 2.15 11.25
C VAL A 102 -8.53 2.74 9.84
N TYR A 103 -9.71 3.06 9.29
CA TYR A 103 -9.85 3.76 8.01
C TYR A 103 -9.15 5.13 8.03
N GLU A 104 -9.46 5.98 9.01
CA GLU A 104 -8.81 7.28 9.17
C GLU A 104 -7.30 7.18 9.41
N TRP A 105 -6.87 6.15 10.15
CA TRP A 105 -5.46 5.88 10.39
C TRP A 105 -4.74 5.53 9.08
N LEU A 106 -5.32 4.64 8.29
CA LEU A 106 -4.77 4.21 7.00
C LEU A 106 -4.57 5.41 6.06
N HIS A 107 -5.56 6.28 5.95
CA HIS A 107 -5.48 7.47 5.10
C HIS A 107 -4.41 8.46 5.60
N ARG A 108 -4.29 8.63 6.92
CA ARG A 108 -3.24 9.47 7.53
C ARG A 108 -1.85 8.85 7.37
N LEU A 109 -1.74 7.52 7.43
CA LEU A 109 -0.50 6.80 7.24
C LEU A 109 0.00 6.93 5.79
N LEU A 110 -0.86 6.73 4.80
CA LEU A 110 -0.50 6.82 3.38
C LEU A 110 0.01 8.22 2.97
N LYS A 111 -0.47 9.28 3.64
CA LYS A 111 -0.02 10.67 3.47
C LYS A 111 1.19 11.04 4.31
N ARG A 112 1.66 10.16 5.20
CA ARG A 112 2.75 10.47 6.13
C ARG A 112 4.05 10.59 5.35
N ASP A 113 4.77 11.68 5.57
CA ASP A 113 6.08 11.89 4.96
C ASP A 113 7.14 11.00 5.62
N ILE A 114 8.01 10.45 4.80
CA ILE A 114 9.22 9.74 5.22
C ILE A 114 10.33 10.79 5.38
N PRO A 115 10.91 10.94 6.58
CA PRO A 115 12.00 11.87 6.81
C PRO A 115 13.18 11.59 5.88
N ILE A 116 13.73 12.66 5.33
CA ILE A 116 14.96 12.64 4.54
C ILE A 116 16.12 13.21 5.36
N SER A 117 17.34 12.80 5.03
CA SER A 117 18.55 13.30 5.66
C SER A 117 18.78 14.78 5.32
N LYS A 118 19.71 15.40 6.05
CA LYS A 118 20.12 16.77 5.74
C LYS A 118 20.80 16.84 4.37
N GLU A 119 21.62 15.84 4.04
CA GLU A 119 22.31 15.75 2.75
C GLU A 119 21.31 15.65 1.59
N GLU A 120 20.26 14.85 1.75
CA GLU A 120 19.18 14.72 0.75
C GLU A 120 18.43 16.04 0.58
N LYS A 121 18.14 16.73 1.69
CA LYS A 121 17.50 18.04 1.66
C LYS A 121 18.39 19.10 0.99
N ASP A 122 19.68 19.09 1.30
CA ASP A 122 20.67 20.02 0.71
C ASP A 122 20.87 19.73 -0.80
N ALA A 123 20.62 18.49 -1.24
CA ALA A 123 20.56 18.09 -2.66
C ALA A 123 19.24 18.47 -3.36
N GLY A 124 18.29 19.10 -2.65
CA GLY A 124 17.00 19.52 -3.20
C GLY A 124 15.96 18.41 -3.32
N LEU A 125 16.14 17.29 -2.60
CA LEU A 125 15.14 16.23 -2.52
C LEU A 125 14.02 16.62 -1.56
N GLU A 126 12.81 16.16 -1.87
CA GLU A 126 11.63 16.34 -1.03
C GLU A 126 11.24 15.01 -0.35
N PRO A 127 10.67 15.05 0.86
CA PRO A 127 10.11 13.88 1.51
C PRO A 127 9.08 13.18 0.63
N LEU A 128 9.17 11.85 0.56
CA LEU A 128 8.15 11.03 -0.09
C LEU A 128 7.09 10.61 0.92
N SER A 129 5.82 10.60 0.49
CA SER A 129 4.76 9.97 1.28
C SER A 129 4.92 8.45 1.33
N VAL A 130 4.36 7.78 2.34
CA VAL A 130 4.30 6.30 2.41
C VAL A 130 3.72 5.69 1.12
N ALA A 131 2.66 6.28 0.58
CA ALA A 131 2.06 5.83 -0.68
C ALA A 131 3.04 5.93 -1.87
N SER A 132 3.79 7.02 -1.96
CA SER A 132 4.80 7.21 -3.00
C SER A 132 5.97 6.26 -2.85
N ARG A 133 6.38 5.98 -1.61
CA ARG A 133 7.45 5.04 -1.33
C ARG A 133 7.09 3.60 -1.69
N LEU A 134 5.87 3.17 -1.36
CA LEU A 134 5.42 1.79 -1.57
C LEU A 134 5.00 1.53 -3.01
N TYR A 135 4.32 2.48 -3.65
CA TYR A 135 3.65 2.23 -4.93
C TYR A 135 4.16 3.10 -6.08
N SER A 136 5.09 4.03 -5.82
CA SER A 136 5.46 5.07 -6.79
C SER A 136 4.26 5.89 -7.28
N LEU A 137 3.24 6.03 -6.43
CA LEU A 137 2.01 6.78 -6.69
C LEU A 137 1.87 7.95 -5.73
N ASN A 138 1.17 9.00 -6.15
CA ASN A 138 0.78 10.04 -5.21
C ASN A 138 -0.22 9.46 -4.18
N ALA A 139 -0.21 9.99 -2.96
CA ALA A 139 -1.09 9.50 -1.89
C ALA A 139 -2.58 9.63 -2.21
N TRP A 140 -2.98 10.63 -3.00
CA TRP A 140 -4.37 10.85 -3.37
C TRP A 140 -4.92 9.74 -4.26
N THR A 141 -4.15 9.29 -5.26
CA THR A 141 -4.51 8.18 -6.14
C THR A 141 -4.72 6.91 -5.34
N VAL A 142 -3.82 6.59 -4.40
CA VAL A 142 -3.97 5.39 -3.56
C VAL A 142 -5.18 5.50 -2.63
N ILE A 143 -5.37 6.67 -2.02
CA ILE A 143 -6.51 6.92 -1.12
C ILE A 143 -7.84 6.86 -1.84
N ASP A 144 -7.92 7.35 -3.08
CA ASP A 144 -9.14 7.30 -3.88
C ASP A 144 -9.60 5.86 -4.11
N GLN A 145 -8.65 4.96 -4.37
CA GLN A 145 -8.89 3.52 -4.54
C GLN A 145 -9.32 2.83 -3.23
N LEU A 146 -9.01 3.44 -2.08
CA LEU A 146 -9.30 2.90 -0.74
C LEU A 146 -10.46 3.61 -0.05
N LYS A 147 -11.17 4.51 -0.75
CA LYS A 147 -12.37 5.16 -0.22
C LYS A 147 -13.47 4.16 0.08
N ASP A 148 -14.27 4.53 1.09
CA ASP A 148 -15.56 3.92 1.36
C ASP A 148 -16.41 3.84 0.09
N VAL A 149 -17.17 2.77 -0.10
CA VAL A 149 -18.05 2.59 -1.26
C VAL A 149 -19.01 3.78 -1.36
N ASP A 150 -19.55 4.24 -0.23
CA ASP A 150 -20.48 5.38 -0.16
C ASP A 150 -19.81 6.73 -0.50
N ASP A 151 -18.48 6.83 -0.39
CA ASP A 151 -17.71 8.05 -0.66
C ASP A 151 -17.14 8.09 -2.09
N ARG A 152 -17.27 7.01 -2.86
CA ARG A 152 -16.89 6.97 -4.28
C ARG A 152 -17.99 7.66 -5.07
N LYS A 153 -17.72 8.89 -5.54
CA LYS A 153 -18.58 9.51 -6.54
C LYS A 153 -18.64 8.59 -7.76
N ASP A 154 -19.84 8.14 -8.11
CA ASP A 154 -20.03 7.56 -9.43
C ASP A 154 -19.71 8.66 -10.46
N PRO A 155 -18.83 8.41 -11.44
CA PRO A 155 -18.57 9.38 -12.51
C PRO A 155 -19.82 9.65 -13.37
N ASP A 156 -20.87 8.84 -13.22
CA ASP A 156 -22.17 8.96 -13.90
C ASP A 156 -23.20 9.84 -13.16
N ASP A 157 -22.82 10.47 -12.04
CA ASP A 157 -23.72 11.31 -11.22
C ASP A 157 -23.59 12.84 -11.49
N ASP A 158 -22.99 13.23 -12.63
CA ASP A 158 -22.93 14.62 -13.15
C ASP A 158 -23.74 14.80 -14.46
#